data_AF-A0A139CK42-F1
#
_entry.id   AF-A0A139CK42-F1
#
_cell.length_a   1.000
_cell.length_b   1.000
_cell.length_c   1.000
_cell.angle_alpha   90.00
_cell.angle_beta   90.00
_cell.angle_gamma   90.00
#
_symmetry.space_group_name_H-M   'P 1'
#
loop_
_entity.id
_entity.type
_entity.pdbx_description
1 polymer ?
#
loop_
_entity_poly.entity_id
_entity_poly.type
_entity_poly.pdbx_seq_one_letter_code
_entity_poly.pdbx_strand_id
1 'polypeptide(L)'
;MENVKISSTLIFGTLNGLLLGPVYGAIVSLAAISVHRIVHVDMLLNNPFYLISPLFIASASLVAGLVITGKKKRAIILPCLLIAIWFATGVGREVFYYPWLHVLSIVFFLTFTRIENKIFSKNKGYLYLFACSLLAVSTDHLAGSLSALFIFDLGSSMYKEVIFVYPRQLPLPDGRGLNVN
;
A
#
# COMPACT_ATOMS: atom_id res chain seq x y z
N MET A 1 19.46 2.77 7.81
CA MET A 1 19.35 2.51 6.35
C MET A 1 18.24 1.52 5.96
N GLU A 2 17.47 0.93 6.89
CA GLU A 2 16.35 0.02 6.57
C GLU A 2 15.10 0.69 5.98
N ASN A 3 14.80 1.94 6.38
CA ASN A 3 13.59 2.65 5.94
C ASN A 3 13.50 2.89 4.41
N VAL A 4 14.64 2.91 3.71
CA VAL A 4 14.69 3.10 2.23
C VAL A 4 14.35 1.81 1.47
N LYS A 5 14.54 0.63 2.08
CA LYS A 5 14.30 -0.67 1.43
C LYS A 5 12.81 -1.04 1.36
N ILE A 6 12.00 -0.61 2.34
CA ILE A 6 10.56 -0.93 2.40
C ILE A 6 9.77 -0.09 1.38
N SER A 7 10.15 1.17 1.19
CA SER A 7 9.45 2.08 0.24
C SER A 7 9.70 1.74 -1.23
N SER A 8 10.83 1.12 -1.57
CA SER A 8 11.18 0.82 -2.98
C SER A 8 10.50 -0.45 -3.50
N THR A 9 10.30 -1.47 -2.64
CA THR A 9 9.60 -2.72 -3.01
C THR A 9 8.13 -2.49 -3.38
N LEU A 10 7.48 -1.56 -2.69
CA LEU A 10 6.12 -1.09 -2.97
C LEU A 10 5.96 -0.53 -4.40
N ILE A 11 6.96 0.22 -4.87
CA ILE A 11 6.94 0.84 -6.21
C ILE A 11 7.05 -0.22 -7.30
N PHE A 12 7.82 -1.29 -7.07
CA PHE A 12 7.97 -2.36 -8.05
C PHE A 12 6.68 -3.14 -8.33
N GLY A 13 5.85 -3.38 -7.31
CA GLY A 13 4.54 -4.02 -7.52
C GLY A 13 3.66 -3.23 -8.48
N THR A 14 3.52 -1.93 -8.19
CA THR A 14 2.79 -0.98 -9.03
C THR A 14 3.36 -0.91 -10.45
N LEU A 15 4.68 -0.79 -10.58
CA LEU A 15 5.36 -0.71 -11.87
C LEU A 15 5.16 -1.97 -12.72
N ASN A 16 5.28 -3.16 -12.11
CA ASN A 16 5.03 -4.44 -12.80
C ASN A 16 3.60 -4.50 -13.35
N GLY A 17 2.62 -3.99 -12.60
CA GLY A 17 1.23 -3.96 -13.02
C GLY A 17 1.01 -3.02 -14.21
N LEU A 18 1.65 -1.84 -14.17
CA LEU A 18 1.62 -0.87 -15.27
C LEU A 18 2.23 -1.41 -16.56
N LEU A 19 3.34 -2.16 -16.47
CA LEU A 19 4.10 -2.65 -17.62
C LEU A 19 3.54 -3.96 -18.21
N LEU A 20 3.17 -4.90 -17.34
CA LEU A 20 2.81 -6.28 -17.74
C LEU A 20 1.30 -6.54 -17.68
N GLY A 21 0.51 -5.58 -17.20
CA GLY A 21 -0.92 -5.71 -16.99
C GLY A 21 -1.26 -6.52 -15.73
N PRO A 22 -2.57 -6.78 -15.50
CA PRO A 22 -3.07 -7.22 -14.20
C PRO A 22 -2.64 -8.62 -13.80
N VAL A 23 -2.60 -9.57 -14.75
CA VAL A 23 -2.32 -10.98 -14.44
C VAL A 23 -0.81 -11.22 -14.39
N TYR A 24 -0.09 -10.90 -15.46
CA TYR A 24 1.36 -11.12 -15.52
C TYR A 24 2.11 -10.22 -14.55
N GLY A 25 1.69 -8.97 -14.36
CA GLY A 25 2.29 -8.08 -13.36
C GLY A 25 2.19 -8.65 -11.95
N ALA A 26 1.01 -9.15 -11.57
CA ALA A 26 0.80 -9.78 -10.26
C ALA A 26 1.64 -11.05 -10.08
N ILE A 27 1.68 -11.93 -11.09
CA ILE A 27 2.49 -13.16 -11.06
C ILE A 27 3.98 -12.84 -10.91
N VAL A 28 4.50 -11.90 -11.71
CA VAL A 28 5.91 -11.49 -11.64
C VAL A 28 6.23 -10.84 -10.30
N SER A 29 5.35 -9.98 -9.79
CA SER A 29 5.53 -9.35 -8.48
C SER A 29 5.58 -10.38 -7.36
N LEU A 30 4.67 -11.35 -7.38
CA LEU A 30 4.63 -12.45 -6.42
C LEU A 30 5.90 -13.32 -6.50
N ALA A 31 6.29 -13.73 -7.71
CA ALA A 31 7.46 -14.58 -7.92
C ALA A 31 8.75 -13.88 -7.51
N ALA A 32 8.98 -12.64 -7.94
CA ALA A 32 10.20 -11.89 -7.66
C ALA A 32 10.44 -11.71 -6.16
N ILE A 33 9.42 -11.28 -5.43
CA ILE A 33 9.56 -11.10 -3.98
C ILE A 33 9.62 -12.44 -3.25
N SER A 34 8.91 -13.48 -3.69
CA SER A 34 8.98 -14.81 -3.07
C SER A 34 10.38 -15.41 -3.21
N VAL A 35 11.00 -15.31 -4.39
CA VAL A 35 12.39 -15.73 -4.62
C VAL A 35 13.35 -14.94 -3.72
N HIS A 36 13.18 -13.61 -3.64
CA HIS A 36 13.99 -12.78 -2.75
C HIS A 36 13.91 -13.24 -1.28
N ARG A 37 12.72 -13.66 -0.82
CA ARG A 37 12.50 -14.16 0.55
C ARG A 37 13.06 -15.57 0.77
N ILE A 38 12.98 -16.46 -0.21
CA ILE A 38 13.57 -17.81 -0.13
C ILE A 38 15.10 -17.73 -0.03
N VAL A 39 15.73 -16.76 -0.71
CA VAL A 39 17.18 -16.56 -0.61
C VAL A 39 17.60 -16.02 0.77
N HIS A 40 16.67 -15.41 1.52
CA HIS A 40 16.91 -14.84 2.86
C HIS A 40 16.02 -15.54 3.90
N VAL A 41 16.18 -16.86 4.03
CA VAL A 41 15.37 -17.75 4.89
C VAL A 41 15.27 -17.25 6.33
N ASP A 42 16.34 -16.64 6.85
CA ASP A 42 16.39 -16.10 8.22
C ASP A 42 15.29 -15.05 8.46
N MET A 43 14.92 -14.25 7.45
CA MET A 43 13.81 -13.30 7.58
C MET A 43 12.46 -14.02 7.64
N LEU A 44 12.31 -15.12 6.90
CA LEU A 44 11.06 -15.87 6.79
C LEU A 44 10.70 -16.58 8.10
N LEU A 45 11.70 -17.15 8.78
CA LEU A 45 11.50 -17.89 10.03
C LEU A 45 11.19 -16.98 11.23
N ASN A 46 11.68 -15.73 11.20
CA ASN A 46 11.57 -14.81 12.32
C ASN A 46 10.26 -14.00 12.33
N ASN A 47 9.55 -13.89 11.20
CA ASN A 47 8.33 -13.10 11.15
C ASN A 47 7.32 -13.62 10.09
N PRO A 48 6.15 -14.14 10.52
CA PRO A 48 5.13 -14.69 9.61
C PRO A 48 4.54 -13.65 8.66
N PHE A 49 4.66 -12.35 8.93
CA PHE A 49 4.26 -11.27 8.02
C PHE A 49 5.00 -11.35 6.68
N TYR A 50 6.26 -11.80 6.67
CA TYR A 50 7.02 -11.92 5.43
C TYR A 50 6.49 -13.00 4.49
N LEU A 51 5.80 -14.03 5.01
CA LEU A 51 5.18 -15.08 4.19
C LEU A 51 4.02 -14.54 3.34
N ILE A 52 3.24 -13.60 3.91
CA ILE A 52 2.06 -13.04 3.25
C ILE A 52 2.36 -11.74 2.49
N SER A 53 3.44 -11.04 2.82
CA SER A 53 3.87 -9.80 2.15
C SER A 53 3.94 -9.85 0.62
N PRO A 54 4.30 -10.98 -0.04
CA PRO A 54 4.24 -11.09 -1.50
C PRO A 54 2.86 -10.82 -2.09
N LEU A 55 1.80 -11.19 -1.37
CA LEU A 55 0.43 -11.01 -1.82
C LEU A 55 0.02 -9.54 -1.86
N PHE A 56 0.58 -8.69 -0.99
CA PHE A 56 0.29 -7.27 -0.99
C PHE A 56 0.88 -6.60 -2.24
N ILE A 57 2.13 -6.92 -2.56
CA ILE A 57 2.80 -6.39 -3.74
C ILE A 57 2.09 -6.86 -5.02
N ALA A 58 1.70 -8.14 -5.05
CA ALA A 58 0.88 -8.69 -6.13
C ALA A 58 -0.48 -8.00 -6.24
N SER A 59 -1.10 -7.62 -5.11
CA SER A 59 -2.38 -6.89 -5.09
C SER A 59 -2.26 -5.47 -5.66
N ALA A 60 -1.20 -4.73 -5.32
CA ALA A 60 -0.91 -3.43 -5.93
C ALA A 60 -0.69 -3.57 -7.44
N SER A 61 0.05 -4.61 -7.85
CA SER A 61 0.28 -4.91 -9.26
C SER A 61 -1.01 -5.21 -10.01
N LEU A 62 -1.88 -6.03 -9.42
CA LEU A 62 -3.19 -6.35 -9.97
C LEU A 62 -4.04 -5.09 -10.16
N VAL A 63 -4.12 -4.23 -9.13
CA VAL A 63 -4.87 -2.97 -9.19
C VAL A 63 -4.31 -2.06 -10.28
N ALA A 64 -2.99 -1.82 -10.30
CA ALA A 64 -2.35 -0.98 -11.31
C ALA A 64 -2.57 -1.50 -12.73
N GLY A 65 -2.46 -2.82 -12.91
CA GLY A 65 -2.71 -3.48 -14.19
C GLY A 65 -4.17 -3.40 -14.64
N LEU A 66 -5.13 -3.51 -13.71
CA LEU A 66 -6.55 -3.33 -14.03
C LEU A 66 -6.84 -1.89 -14.48
N VAL A 67 -6.18 -0.90 -13.86
CA VAL A 67 -6.31 0.51 -14.26
C VAL A 67 -5.75 0.74 -15.67
N ILE A 68 -4.51 0.32 -15.96
CA ILE A 68 -3.87 0.60 -17.25
C ILE A 68 -4.54 -0.14 -18.42
N THR A 69 -5.16 -1.30 -18.15
CA THR A 69 -5.95 -2.07 -19.14
C THR A 69 -7.40 -1.57 -19.29
N GLY A 70 -7.74 -0.42 -18.70
CA GLY A 70 -9.06 0.20 -18.84
C GLY A 70 -10.16 -0.42 -17.96
N LYS A 71 -9.86 -1.43 -17.14
CA LYS A 71 -10.80 -2.11 -16.24
C LYS A 71 -11.01 -1.34 -14.92
N LYS A 72 -11.18 -0.02 -15.00
CA LYS A 72 -11.22 0.93 -13.86
C LYS A 72 -12.24 0.55 -12.78
N LYS A 73 -13.45 0.13 -13.18
CA LYS A 73 -14.50 -0.32 -12.24
C LYS A 73 -14.10 -1.57 -11.44
N ARG A 74 -13.27 -2.44 -12.02
CA ARG A 74 -12.77 -3.64 -11.33
C ARG A 74 -11.59 -3.30 -10.42
N ALA A 75 -10.76 -2.34 -10.82
CA ALA A 75 -9.59 -1.91 -10.06
C ALA A 75 -9.95 -1.36 -8.66
N ILE A 76 -11.12 -0.73 -8.50
CA ILE A 76 -11.57 -0.19 -7.22
C ILE A 76 -12.15 -1.23 -6.26
N ILE A 77 -12.51 -2.43 -6.74
CA ILE A 77 -13.21 -3.43 -5.93
C ILE A 77 -12.34 -3.86 -4.74
N LEU A 78 -11.08 -4.19 -5.01
CA LEU A 78 -10.15 -4.65 -3.97
C LEU A 78 -9.85 -3.56 -2.92
N PRO A 79 -9.48 -2.31 -3.29
CA PRO A 79 -9.37 -1.21 -2.33
C PRO A 79 -10.61 -1.03 -1.45
N CYS A 80 -11.81 -1.04 -2.06
CA CYS A 80 -13.06 -0.90 -1.30
C CYS A 80 -13.30 -2.07 -0.36
N LEU A 81 -13.00 -3.30 -0.79
CA LEU A 81 -13.16 -4.51 0.02
C LEU A 81 -12.22 -4.49 1.23
N LEU A 82 -10.98 -4.04 1.07
CA LEU A 82 -10.04 -3.88 2.18
C LEU A 82 -10.54 -2.82 3.18
N ILE A 83 -11.10 -1.71 2.71
CA ILE A 83 -11.72 -0.70 3.60
C ILE A 83 -12.93 -1.31 4.35
N ALA A 84 -13.77 -2.09 3.66
CA ALA A 84 -14.89 -2.75 4.30
C ALA A 84 -14.44 -3.76 5.37
N ILE A 85 -13.39 -4.54 5.09
CA ILE A 85 -12.79 -5.47 6.07
C ILE A 85 -12.25 -4.70 7.28
N TRP A 86 -11.59 -3.56 7.08
CA TRP A 86 -11.11 -2.72 8.18
C TRP A 86 -12.25 -2.37 9.14
N PHE A 87 -13.35 -1.83 8.62
CA PHE A 87 -14.52 -1.47 9.44
C PHE A 87 -15.27 -2.68 10.03
N ALA A 88 -15.10 -3.88 9.49
CA ALA A 88 -15.65 -5.10 10.08
C ALA A 88 -14.93 -5.49 11.39
N THR A 89 -13.68 -5.06 11.59
CA THR A 89 -12.91 -5.35 12.82
C THR A 89 -13.27 -4.42 13.98
N GLY A 90 -13.06 -4.89 15.22
CA GLY A 90 -13.23 -4.05 16.42
C GLY A 90 -12.28 -2.85 16.42
N VAL A 91 -11.01 -3.09 16.10
CA VAL A 91 -9.97 -2.05 15.99
C VAL A 91 -10.32 -1.00 14.93
N GLY A 92 -10.79 -1.43 13.76
CA GLY A 92 -11.12 -0.50 12.68
C GLY A 92 -12.35 0.36 12.96
N ARG A 93 -13.29 -0.09 13.81
CA ARG A 93 -14.37 0.76 14.32
C ARG A 93 -13.88 1.79 15.32
N GLU A 94 -12.94 1.42 16.18
CA GLU A 94 -12.35 2.35 17.16
C GLU A 94 -11.47 3.40 16.48
N VAL A 95 -10.69 3.00 15.47
CA VAL A 95 -9.83 3.88 14.66
C VAL A 95 -10.43 4.05 13.27
N PHE A 96 -11.68 4.55 13.23
CA PHE A 96 -12.45 4.69 11.99
C PHE A 96 -11.83 5.63 10.97
N TYR A 97 -10.98 6.55 11.43
CA TYR A 97 -10.30 7.56 10.61
C TYR A 97 -8.98 7.04 10.01
N TYR A 98 -8.49 5.86 10.40
CA TYR A 98 -7.25 5.28 9.87
C TYR A 98 -7.21 5.22 8.32
N PRO A 99 -8.25 4.71 7.63
CA PRO A 99 -8.19 4.57 6.18
C PRO A 99 -8.51 5.87 5.40
N TRP A 100 -8.39 7.06 5.99
CA TRP A 100 -8.76 8.32 5.34
C TRP A 100 -8.01 8.55 4.01
N LEU A 101 -6.70 8.27 3.98
CA LEU A 101 -5.89 8.43 2.77
C LEU A 101 -6.26 7.39 1.70
N HIS A 102 -6.73 6.21 2.10
CA HIS A 102 -7.23 5.17 1.19
C HIS A 102 -8.58 5.55 0.57
N VAL A 103 -9.47 6.17 1.35
CA VAL A 103 -10.71 6.74 0.82
C VAL A 103 -10.38 7.87 -0.15
N LEU A 104 -9.45 8.75 0.22
CA LEU A 104 -9.03 9.87 -0.63
C LEU A 104 -8.42 9.39 -1.96
N SER A 105 -7.60 8.33 -1.95
CA SER A 105 -7.01 7.78 -3.17
C SER A 105 -8.08 7.24 -4.14
N ILE A 106 -9.11 6.56 -3.62
CA ILE A 106 -10.25 6.07 -4.42
C ILE A 106 -11.06 7.24 -4.99
N VAL A 107 -11.41 8.23 -4.16
CA VAL A 107 -12.17 9.40 -4.59
C VAL A 107 -11.41 10.20 -5.64
N PHE A 108 -10.11 10.40 -5.44
CA PHE A 108 -9.24 11.06 -6.40
C PHE A 108 -9.20 10.30 -7.73
N PHE A 109 -9.01 8.99 -7.70
CA PHE A 109 -8.99 8.16 -8.91
C PHE A 109 -10.33 8.20 -9.67
N LEU A 110 -11.46 8.06 -8.96
CA LEU A 110 -12.80 8.13 -9.57
C LEU A 110 -13.10 9.51 -10.16
N THR A 111 -12.73 10.58 -9.45
CA THR A 111 -12.92 11.95 -9.92
C THR A 111 -12.06 12.19 -11.16
N PHE A 112 -10.78 11.84 -11.11
CA PHE A 112 -9.85 11.98 -12.23
C PHE A 112 -10.36 11.23 -13.47
N THR A 113 -10.72 9.94 -13.32
CA THR A 113 -11.19 9.12 -14.44
C THR A 113 -12.50 9.61 -15.06
N ARG A 114 -13.33 10.35 -14.31
CA ARG A 114 -14.55 10.98 -14.83
C ARG A 114 -14.27 12.23 -15.65
N ILE A 115 -13.23 12.98 -15.29
CA ILE A 115 -12.88 14.26 -15.95
C ILE A 115 -11.71 14.15 -16.92
N GLU A 116 -11.02 13.00 -16.99
CA GLU A 116 -9.80 12.83 -17.78
C GLU A 116 -10.00 13.20 -19.27
N ASN A 117 -11.18 12.94 -19.83
CA ASN A 117 -11.50 13.28 -21.23
C ASN A 117 -11.71 14.77 -21.47
N LYS A 118 -11.93 15.55 -20.40
CA LYS A 118 -12.07 17.01 -20.44
C LYS A 118 -10.75 17.74 -20.18
N ILE A 119 -9.73 17.02 -19.69
CA ILE A 119 -8.41 17.58 -19.41
C ILE A 119 -7.60 17.62 -20.71
N PHE A 120 -7.51 18.79 -21.32
CA PHE A 120 -6.60 19.07 -22.44
C PHE A 120 -5.26 19.57 -21.91
N SER A 121 -4.48 18.67 -21.32
CA SER A 121 -3.13 18.97 -20.83
C SER A 121 -2.13 17.95 -21.33
N LYS A 122 -0.94 18.41 -21.72
CA LYS A 122 0.21 17.55 -22.06
C LYS A 122 0.61 16.64 -20.89
N ASN A 123 0.26 17.01 -19.65
CA ASN A 123 0.60 16.28 -18.44
C ASN A 123 -0.46 15.26 -18.00
N LYS A 124 -1.55 15.07 -18.78
CA LYS A 124 -2.64 14.13 -18.45
C LYS A 124 -2.12 12.71 -18.18
N GLY A 125 -1.14 12.25 -18.96
CA GLY A 125 -0.53 10.93 -18.79
C GLY A 125 0.13 10.77 -17.42
N TYR A 126 0.90 11.76 -16.98
CA TYR A 126 1.55 11.73 -15.66
C TYR A 126 0.54 11.77 -14.51
N LEU A 127 -0.51 12.57 -14.63
CA LEU A 127 -1.59 12.59 -13.62
C LEU A 127 -2.33 11.26 -13.55
N TYR A 128 -2.55 10.59 -14.69
CA TYR A 128 -3.16 9.27 -14.71
C TYR A 128 -2.27 8.21 -14.06
N LEU A 129 -0.97 8.23 -14.38
CA LEU A 129 0.01 7.35 -13.75
C LEU A 129 0.11 7.61 -12.24
N PHE A 130 0.09 8.86 -11.82
CA PHE A 130 0.05 9.22 -10.40
C PHE A 130 -1.22 8.70 -9.71
N ALA A 131 -2.40 8.90 -10.29
CA ALA A 131 -3.66 8.40 -9.73
C ALA A 131 -3.68 6.86 -9.64
N CYS A 132 -3.15 6.19 -10.66
CA CYS A 132 -2.98 4.74 -10.69
C CYS A 132 -2.05 4.25 -9.59
N SER A 133 -0.86 4.84 -9.49
CA SER A 133 0.14 4.48 -8.48
C SER A 133 -0.35 4.76 -7.06
N LEU A 134 -1.02 5.89 -6.84
CA LEU A 134 -1.59 6.24 -5.55
C LEU A 134 -2.63 5.19 -5.11
N LEU A 135 -3.53 4.77 -6.01
CA LEU A 135 -4.53 3.74 -5.73
C LEU A 135 -3.87 2.37 -5.44
N ALA A 136 -2.87 1.97 -6.24
CA ALA A 136 -2.18 0.69 -6.09
C ALA A 136 -1.37 0.61 -4.79
N VAL A 137 -0.53 1.61 -4.52
CA VAL A 137 0.27 1.72 -3.28
C VAL A 137 -0.64 1.78 -2.05
N SER A 138 -1.73 2.54 -2.13
CA SER A 138 -2.74 2.59 -1.08
C SER A 138 -3.37 1.21 -0.79
N THR A 139 -3.52 0.37 -1.82
CA THR A 139 -4.06 -1.00 -1.67
C THR A 139 -3.08 -1.89 -0.91
N ASP A 140 -1.80 -1.89 -1.29
CA ASP A 140 -0.75 -2.65 -0.61
C ASP A 140 -0.66 -2.26 0.87
N HIS A 141 -0.61 -0.95 1.16
CA HIS A 141 -0.52 -0.45 2.52
C HIS A 141 -1.69 -0.90 3.40
N LEU A 142 -2.93 -0.85 2.89
CA LEU A 142 -4.09 -1.27 3.67
C LEU A 142 -4.13 -2.80 3.84
N ALA A 143 -3.74 -3.55 2.81
CA ALA A 143 -3.62 -5.01 2.90
C ALA A 143 -2.58 -5.42 3.95
N GLY A 144 -1.40 -4.79 3.93
CA GLY A 144 -0.38 -4.98 4.95
C GLY A 144 -0.84 -4.58 6.35
N SER A 145 -1.55 -3.45 6.48
CA SER A 145 -2.09 -3.01 7.76
C SER A 145 -3.09 -4.01 8.36
N LEU A 146 -3.98 -4.56 7.53
CA LEU A 146 -4.94 -5.59 7.93
C LEU A 146 -4.25 -6.90 8.29
N SER A 147 -3.26 -7.34 7.51
CA SER A 147 -2.52 -8.55 7.85
C SER A 147 -1.72 -8.39 9.13
N ALA A 148 -1.13 -7.23 9.38
CA ALA A 148 -0.45 -6.95 10.65
C ALA A 148 -1.43 -7.00 11.83
N LEU A 149 -2.65 -6.47 11.67
CA LEU A 149 -3.71 -6.56 12.67
C LEU A 149 -4.00 -8.03 13.03
N PHE A 150 -4.18 -8.90 12.03
CA PHE A 150 -4.53 -10.30 12.28
C PHE A 150 -3.35 -11.18 12.74
N ILE A 151 -2.14 -10.90 12.27
CA ILE A 151 -0.96 -11.73 12.56
C ILE A 151 -0.38 -11.41 13.93
N PHE A 152 -0.32 -10.13 14.31
CA PHE A 152 0.30 -9.68 15.56
C PHE A 152 -0.71 -9.24 16.61
N ASP A 153 -2.01 -9.37 16.34
CA ASP A 153 -3.10 -8.95 17.24
C ASP A 153 -2.93 -7.49 17.71
N LEU A 154 -2.66 -6.59 16.75
CA LEU A 154 -2.33 -5.20 17.06
C LEU A 154 -3.56 -4.44 17.61
N GLY A 155 -3.42 -3.89 18.80
CA GLY A 155 -4.43 -3.02 19.40
C GLY A 155 -4.61 -1.69 18.66
N SER A 156 -5.74 -1.01 18.93
CA SER A 156 -6.08 0.28 18.35
C SER A 156 -5.07 1.38 18.65
N SER A 157 -4.40 1.33 19.81
CA SER A 157 -3.35 2.28 20.21
C SER A 157 -2.22 2.36 19.17
N MET A 158 -1.80 1.23 18.60
CA MET A 158 -0.74 1.18 17.59
C MET A 158 -1.11 1.96 16.33
N TYR A 159 -2.37 1.86 15.90
CA TYR A 159 -2.85 2.55 14.69
C TYR A 159 -3.15 4.03 14.92
N LYS A 160 -3.50 4.44 16.14
CA LYS A 160 -3.72 5.85 16.50
C LYS A 160 -2.43 6.67 16.36
N GLU A 161 -1.29 6.10 16.73
CA GLU A 161 0.03 6.76 16.63
C GLU A 161 0.49 6.92 15.18
N VAL A 162 0.26 5.92 14.33
CA VAL A 162 0.79 5.89 12.95
C VAL A 162 0.20 6.99 12.05
N ILE A 163 -0.97 7.53 12.37
CA ILE A 163 -1.63 8.59 11.59
C ILE A 163 -0.89 9.94 11.71
N PHE A 164 -0.07 10.13 12.75
CA PHE A 164 0.67 11.37 13.01
C PHE A 164 2.19 11.20 13.15
N VAL A 165 2.75 10.01 12.92
CA VAL A 165 4.18 9.77 13.17
C VAL A 165 5.03 10.03 11.92
N TYR A 166 5.56 11.25 11.85
CA TYR A 166 6.96 11.53 11.54
C TYR A 166 7.37 12.94 12.04
N PRO A 167 8.46 13.10 12.82
CA PRO A 167 8.95 12.23 13.88
C PRO A 167 8.80 12.93 15.25
N ARG A 168 8.21 12.27 16.26
CA ARG A 168 8.50 12.64 17.65
C ARG A 168 9.80 11.95 18.02
N GLN A 169 10.79 12.75 18.41
CA GLN A 169 11.98 12.28 19.11
C GLN A 169 11.50 11.47 20.33
N LEU A 170 11.84 10.19 20.39
CA LEU A 170 11.78 9.45 21.65
C LEU A 170 12.79 10.12 22.58
N PRO A 171 12.39 10.74 23.70
CA PRO A 171 13.35 11.22 24.66
C PRO A 171 14.10 10.00 25.22
N LEU A 172 15.43 10.00 25.07
CA LEU A 172 16.26 9.12 25.88
C LEU A 172 16.08 9.53 27.36
N PRO A 173 16.28 8.60 28.31
CA PRO A 173 16.12 8.87 29.75
C PRO A 173 17.02 10.00 30.31
N ASP A 174 17.93 10.56 29.51
CA ASP A 174 18.94 11.54 29.89
C ASP A 174 18.82 12.91 29.21
N GLY A 175 17.73 13.18 28.47
CA GLY A 175 17.38 14.53 28.01
C GLY A 175 18.28 15.15 26.93
N ARG A 176 19.11 14.36 26.23
CA ARG A 176 19.93 14.87 25.11
C ARG A 176 19.39 14.39 23.76
N GLY A 177 18.73 15.31 23.04
CA GLY A 177 18.31 15.09 21.66
C GLY A 177 19.51 15.11 20.71
N LEU A 178 19.68 14.05 19.92
CA LEU A 178 20.61 14.03 18.80
C LEU A 178 19.97 14.74 17.60
N ASN A 179 20.49 15.91 17.26
CA ASN A 179 20.32 16.51 15.94
C ASN A 179 21.10 15.66 14.93
N VAL A 180 20.41 15.13 13.91
CA VAL A 180 21.07 14.55 12.75
C VAL A 180 20.40 15.14 11.51
N ASN A 181 21.16 15.98 10.81
CA ASN A 181 20.88 16.43 9.44
C ASN A 181 20.79 15.24 8.49
#